data_AF-A0A9P5XZR4-F1
#
_entry.id   AF-A0A9P5XZR4-F1
#
_cell.length_a   1.000
_cell.length_b   1.000
_cell.length_c   1.000
_cell.angle_alpha   90.00
_cell.angle_beta   90.00
_cell.angle_gamma   90.00
#
_symmetry.space_group_name_H-M   'P 1'
#
loop_
_entity.id
_entity.type
_entity.pdbx_description
1 polymer ?
#
loop_
_entity_poly.entity_id
_entity_poly.type
_entity_poly.pdbx_seq_one_letter_code
_entity_poly.pdbx_strand_id
1 'polypeptide(L)'
;MHRREEALRQAASGIGALSAAAIKQEEEAFQQTKERIRQVLLAAFASAAQQGVHFTPYEPEPVNAIALYELKWEELKVNKAQLQPQQLTLTQLPWPVFEFVTDPDIITYGAVHAFVFNEMRPGAKNKTKRDRLRPEILRYHPDKFNSNILPLVHPDHVEGVMIAADRVVKLLNHLMELPM
;
A
#
# COMPACT_ATOMS: atom_id res chain seq x y z
N MET A 1 4.73 -38.67 -34.48
CA MET A 1 5.33 -37.67 -33.57
C MET A 1 4.36 -36.55 -33.15
N HIS A 2 3.42 -36.13 -34.01
CA HIS A 2 2.48 -35.02 -33.74
C HIS A 2 1.67 -35.09 -32.43
N ARG A 3 1.10 -36.24 -32.04
CA ARG A 3 0.29 -36.35 -30.81
C ARG A 3 1.06 -36.04 -29.51
N ARG A 4 2.38 -36.20 -29.50
CA ARG A 4 3.21 -35.98 -28.31
C ARG A 4 3.52 -34.49 -28.12
N GLU A 5 3.64 -33.73 -29.19
CA GLU A 5 3.76 -32.26 -29.14
C GLU A 5 2.44 -31.59 -28.75
N GLU A 6 1.32 -32.11 -29.24
CA GLU A 6 -0.01 -31.57 -28.96
C GLU A 6 -0.40 -31.76 -27.48
N ALA A 7 -0.08 -32.92 -26.90
CA ALA A 7 -0.27 -33.20 -25.48
C ALA A 7 0.61 -32.31 -24.58
N LEU A 8 1.85 -32.03 -24.99
CA LEU A 8 2.76 -31.11 -24.26
C LEU A 8 2.25 -29.66 -24.31
N ARG A 9 1.72 -29.21 -25.45
CA ARG A 9 1.11 -27.88 -25.58
C ARG A 9 -0.16 -27.72 -24.73
N GLN A 10 -1.02 -28.74 -24.69
CA GLN A 10 -2.21 -28.73 -23.83
C GLN A 10 -1.85 -28.74 -22.34
N ALA A 11 -0.85 -29.54 -21.93
CA ALA A 11 -0.37 -29.55 -20.55
C ALA A 11 0.22 -28.20 -20.12
N ALA A 12 1.04 -27.58 -20.97
CA ALA A 12 1.61 -26.25 -20.70
C ALA A 12 0.54 -25.15 -20.62
N SER A 13 -0.48 -25.21 -21.50
CA SER A 13 -1.62 -24.29 -21.46
C SER A 13 -2.47 -24.47 -20.19
N GLY A 14 -2.64 -25.70 -19.71
CA GLY A 14 -3.39 -25.99 -18.48
C GLY A 14 -2.69 -25.45 -17.22
N ILE A 15 -1.37 -25.60 -17.13
CA ILE A 15 -0.57 -25.08 -16.01
C ILE A 15 -0.62 -23.53 -15.98
N GLY A 16 -0.49 -22.88 -17.14
CA GLY A 16 -0.60 -21.42 -17.25
C GLY A 16 -1.97 -20.89 -16.84
N ALA A 17 -3.05 -21.57 -17.26
CA ALA A 17 -4.42 -21.19 -16.92
C ALA A 17 -4.73 -21.35 -15.41
N LEU A 18 -4.24 -22.42 -14.78
CA LEU A 18 -4.38 -22.62 -13.33
C LEU A 18 -3.66 -21.55 -12.52
N SER A 19 -2.45 -21.16 -12.94
CA SER A 19 -1.71 -20.06 -12.30
C SER A 19 -2.43 -18.72 -12.48
N ALA A 20 -2.97 -18.42 -13.66
CA ALA A 20 -3.70 -17.18 -13.90
C ALA A 20 -5.00 -17.09 -13.10
N ALA A 21 -5.74 -18.21 -12.98
CA ALA A 21 -6.95 -18.27 -12.17
C ALA A 21 -6.66 -18.07 -10.67
N ALA A 22 -5.58 -18.67 -10.15
CA ALA A 22 -5.18 -18.48 -8.76
C ALA A 22 -4.79 -17.03 -8.45
N ILE A 23 -4.05 -16.36 -9.35
CA ILE A 23 -3.73 -14.93 -9.21
C ILE A 23 -5.00 -14.09 -9.18
N LYS A 24 -5.92 -14.35 -10.10
CA LYS A 24 -7.19 -13.63 -10.17
C LYS A 24 -8.01 -13.81 -8.90
N GLN A 25 -8.07 -15.02 -8.35
CA GLN A 25 -8.78 -15.32 -7.11
C GLN A 25 -8.14 -14.61 -5.90
N GLU A 26 -6.80 -14.58 -5.82
CA GLU A 26 -6.07 -13.86 -4.76
C GLU A 26 -6.33 -12.34 -4.84
N GLU A 27 -6.33 -11.79 -6.05
CA GLU A 27 -6.65 -10.39 -6.29
C GLU A 27 -8.11 -10.06 -5.95
N GLU A 28 -9.06 -10.91 -6.35
CA GLU A 28 -10.47 -10.77 -5.97
C GLU A 28 -10.66 -10.83 -4.44
N ALA A 29 -9.99 -11.75 -3.74
CA ALA A 29 -10.04 -11.85 -2.28
C ALA A 29 -9.46 -10.62 -1.59
N PHE A 30 -8.39 -10.03 -2.14
CA PHE A 30 -7.85 -8.78 -1.64
C PHE A 30 -8.82 -7.61 -1.88
N GLN A 31 -9.43 -7.51 -3.07
CA GLN A 31 -10.44 -6.48 -3.33
C GLN A 31 -11.63 -6.61 -2.38
N GLN A 32 -12.07 -7.84 -2.08
CA GLN A 32 -13.11 -8.09 -1.08
C GLN A 32 -12.68 -7.64 0.34
N THR A 33 -11.45 -7.95 0.75
CA THR A 33 -10.91 -7.51 2.06
C THR A 33 -10.84 -5.99 2.13
N LYS A 34 -10.37 -5.35 1.06
CA LYS A 34 -10.28 -3.90 0.94
C LYS A 34 -11.65 -3.24 1.02
N GLU A 35 -12.66 -3.76 0.32
CA GLU A 35 -14.02 -3.24 0.40
C GLU A 35 -14.62 -3.45 1.80
N ARG A 36 -14.38 -4.60 2.43
CA ARG A 36 -14.79 -4.85 3.82
C ARG A 36 -14.21 -3.80 4.78
N ILE A 37 -12.92 -3.51 4.66
CA ILE A 37 -12.26 -2.50 5.51
C ILE A 37 -12.82 -1.12 5.22
N ARG A 38 -13.07 -0.77 3.95
CA ARG A 38 -13.74 0.49 3.59
C ARG A 38 -15.08 0.63 4.31
N GLN A 39 -15.92 -0.41 4.27
CA GLN A 39 -17.22 -0.41 4.94
C GLN A 39 -17.09 -0.29 6.46
N VAL A 40 -16.14 -1.01 7.08
CA VAL A 40 -15.88 -0.93 8.53
C VAL A 40 -15.42 0.47 8.94
N LEU A 41 -14.51 1.09 8.17
CA LEU A 41 -14.04 2.44 8.44
C LEU A 41 -15.17 3.46 8.33
N LEU A 42 -15.97 3.39 7.25
CA LEU A 42 -17.13 4.27 7.07
C LEU A 42 -18.13 4.13 8.22
N ALA A 43 -18.45 2.91 8.64
CA ALA A 43 -19.33 2.66 9.76
C ALA A 43 -18.73 3.18 11.08
N ALA A 44 -17.44 2.93 11.33
CA ALA A 44 -16.75 3.42 12.53
C ALA A 44 -16.72 4.95 12.60
N PHE A 45 -16.46 5.65 11.49
CA PHE A 45 -16.53 7.11 11.44
C PHE A 45 -17.95 7.62 11.71
N ALA A 46 -18.97 7.00 11.12
CA ALA A 46 -20.36 7.36 11.37
C ALA A 46 -20.78 7.15 12.84
N SER A 47 -20.31 6.06 13.48
CA SER A 47 -20.56 5.78 14.90
C SER A 47 -19.72 6.64 15.85
N ALA A 48 -18.46 6.92 15.53
CA ALA A 48 -17.56 7.74 16.36
C ALA A 48 -18.00 9.21 16.41
N ALA A 49 -18.63 9.72 15.35
CA ALA A 49 -19.30 11.02 15.37
C ALA A 49 -20.44 11.10 16.42
N GLN A 50 -20.94 9.95 16.89
CA GLN A 50 -22.02 9.87 17.88
C GLN A 50 -21.55 9.52 19.30
N GLN A 51 -20.39 8.89 19.46
CA GLN A 51 -19.91 8.42 20.77
C GLN A 51 -18.38 8.59 20.83
N GLY A 52 -17.89 9.46 21.72
CA GLY A 52 -16.46 9.70 21.91
C GLY A 52 -15.71 8.40 22.22
N VAL A 53 -14.84 7.97 21.31
CA VAL A 53 -14.18 6.66 21.36
C VAL A 53 -12.80 6.74 22.00
N HIS A 54 -12.56 5.87 22.97
CA HIS A 54 -11.25 5.55 23.51
C HIS A 54 -10.58 4.47 22.63
N PHE A 55 -9.46 4.79 21.98
CA PHE A 55 -8.72 3.84 21.15
C PHE A 55 -7.86 2.90 22.00
N THR A 56 -8.05 1.59 21.85
CA THR A 56 -7.05 0.59 22.25
C THR A 56 -6.05 0.38 21.11
N PRO A 57 -4.77 0.06 21.37
CA PRO A 57 -3.80 -0.25 20.33
C PRO A 57 -4.21 -1.56 19.64
N TYR A 58 -4.87 -1.45 18.48
CA TYR A 58 -5.15 -2.56 17.59
C TYR A 58 -3.92 -2.76 16.71
N GLU A 59 -3.26 -3.92 16.79
CA GLU A 59 -2.30 -4.36 15.78
C GLU A 59 -3.09 -4.95 14.62
N PRO A 60 -3.26 -4.23 13.49
CA PRO A 60 -4.01 -4.76 12.37
C PRO A 60 -3.29 -5.98 11.79
N GLU A 61 -4.05 -7.04 11.49
CA GLU A 61 -3.59 -8.12 10.63
C GLU A 61 -2.91 -7.52 9.37
N PRO A 62 -1.77 -8.06 8.89
CA PRO A 62 -1.01 -7.46 7.79
C PRO A 62 -1.85 -7.16 6.53
N VAL A 63 -2.81 -8.03 6.22
CA VAL A 63 -3.75 -7.84 5.11
C VAL A 63 -4.62 -6.59 5.29
N ASN A 64 -5.01 -6.28 6.54
CA ASN A 64 -5.80 -5.09 6.86
C ASN A 64 -4.97 -3.81 6.72
N ALA A 65 -3.72 -3.83 7.18
CA ALA A 65 -2.81 -2.69 7.05
C ALA A 65 -2.50 -2.38 5.58
N ILE A 66 -2.22 -3.41 4.76
CA ILE A 66 -1.96 -3.25 3.32
C ILE A 66 -3.22 -2.73 2.60
N ALA A 67 -4.40 -3.24 2.92
CA ALA A 67 -5.65 -2.76 2.34
C ALA A 67 -5.95 -1.30 2.74
N LEU A 68 -5.73 -0.93 4.01
CA LEU A 68 -5.86 0.45 4.49
C LEU A 68 -4.88 1.39 3.77
N TYR A 69 -3.64 0.96 3.58
CA TYR A 69 -2.62 1.69 2.82
C TYR A 69 -3.09 2.00 1.39
N GLU A 70 -3.62 0.99 0.67
CA GLU A 70 -4.13 1.18 -0.69
C GLU A 70 -5.37 2.09 -0.72
N LEU A 71 -6.29 1.94 0.24
CA LEU A 71 -7.47 2.81 0.36
C LEU A 71 -7.11 4.28 0.55
N LYS A 72 -6.18 4.57 1.46
CA LYS A 72 -5.70 5.93 1.71
C LYS A 72 -5.08 6.54 0.45
N TRP A 73 -4.29 5.77 -0.31
CA TRP A 73 -3.73 6.26 -1.59
C TRP A 73 -4.80 6.53 -2.64
N GLU A 74 -5.85 5.72 -2.70
CA GLU A 74 -6.98 5.97 -3.59
C GLU A 74 -7.76 7.21 -3.21
N GLU A 75 -8.01 7.42 -1.92
CA GLU A 75 -8.66 8.63 -1.42
C GLU A 75 -7.87 9.89 -1.79
N LEU A 76 -6.56 9.88 -1.57
CA LEU A 76 -5.67 10.98 -1.95
C LEU A 76 -5.65 11.25 -3.47
N LYS A 77 -5.89 10.24 -4.30
CA LYS A 77 -5.93 10.37 -5.76
C LYS A 77 -7.29 10.82 -6.29
N VAL A 78 -8.36 10.13 -5.88
CA VAL A 78 -9.71 10.28 -6.44
C VAL A 78 -10.42 11.48 -5.83
N ASN A 79 -10.26 11.69 -4.53
CA ASN A 79 -11.00 12.70 -3.78
C ASN A 79 -10.17 13.96 -3.54
N LYS A 80 -9.06 14.17 -4.25
CA LYS A 80 -8.17 15.33 -4.05
C LYS A 80 -8.91 16.67 -4.06
N ALA A 81 -9.92 16.82 -4.91
CA ALA A 81 -10.74 18.04 -4.99
C ALA A 81 -11.71 18.24 -3.82
N GLN A 82 -12.03 17.16 -3.09
CA GLN A 82 -12.92 17.17 -1.93
C GLN A 82 -12.14 17.25 -0.60
N LEU A 83 -10.83 16.95 -0.63
CA LEU A 83 -9.97 17.10 0.54
C LEU A 83 -9.75 18.58 0.83
N GLN A 84 -10.03 18.96 2.07
CA GLN A 84 -9.73 20.31 2.54
C GLN A 84 -8.20 20.48 2.62
N PRO A 85 -7.65 21.57 2.06
CA PRO A 85 -6.24 21.87 2.22
C PRO A 85 -5.84 21.94 3.69
N GLN A 86 -4.58 21.60 3.98
CA GLN A 86 -3.99 21.79 5.30
C GLN A 86 -4.65 21.00 6.45
N GLN A 87 -5.31 19.87 6.17
CA GLN A 87 -5.96 19.04 7.20
C GLN A 87 -5.22 17.71 7.47
N LEU A 88 -4.34 17.28 6.58
CA LEU A 88 -3.64 16.01 6.74
C LEU A 88 -2.46 16.14 7.69
N THR A 89 -2.33 15.18 8.60
CA THR A 89 -1.18 15.07 9.51
C THR A 89 -0.28 13.91 9.13
N LEU A 90 0.88 13.82 9.78
CA LEU A 90 1.84 12.73 9.59
C LEU A 90 1.18 11.35 9.76
N THR A 91 0.31 11.17 10.76
CA THR A 91 -0.32 9.88 11.07
C THR A 91 -1.40 9.45 10.07
N GLN A 92 -1.95 10.40 9.32
CA GLN A 92 -3.04 10.14 8.37
C GLN A 92 -2.51 9.67 7.02
N LEU A 93 -1.27 9.99 6.66
CA LEU A 93 -0.67 9.59 5.38
C LEU A 93 -0.39 8.08 5.30
N PRO A 94 -0.46 7.49 4.09
CA PRO A 94 -0.26 6.07 3.89
C PRO A 94 1.23 5.72 3.78
N TRP A 95 1.93 5.58 4.91
CA TRP A 95 3.33 5.14 4.95
C TRP A 95 3.47 3.64 4.67
N PRO A 96 4.53 3.19 3.96
CA PRO A 96 4.73 1.78 3.64
C PRO A 96 5.37 1.04 4.82
N VAL A 97 4.69 1.05 5.97
CA VAL A 97 5.09 0.38 7.22
C VAL A 97 3.82 -0.16 7.90
N PHE A 98 3.95 -1.14 8.80
CA PHE A 98 2.80 -1.68 9.54
C PHE A 98 2.48 -0.85 10.79
N GLU A 99 3.49 -0.18 11.30
CA GLU A 99 3.48 0.62 12.51
C GLU A 99 2.74 1.95 12.30
N PHE A 100 2.13 2.45 13.37
CA PHE A 100 1.49 3.77 13.35
C PHE A 100 2.56 4.87 13.39
N VAL A 101 2.70 5.62 12.30
CA VAL A 101 3.76 6.63 12.16
C VAL A 101 3.37 7.94 12.85
N THR A 102 3.77 8.09 14.11
CA THR A 102 3.73 9.36 14.86
C THR A 102 5.00 10.17 14.71
N ASP A 103 6.09 9.53 14.29
CA ASP A 103 7.41 10.13 14.14
C ASP A 103 8.13 9.53 12.91
N PRO A 104 8.89 10.32 12.13
CA PRO A 104 9.62 9.81 10.96
C PRO A 104 10.63 8.70 11.26
N ASP A 105 11.12 8.57 12.49
CA ASP A 105 12.07 7.54 12.91
C ASP A 105 11.50 6.12 12.94
N ILE A 106 10.17 6.00 12.99
CA ILE A 106 9.47 4.72 12.84
C ILE A 106 9.69 4.14 11.44
N ILE A 107 9.92 4.99 10.43
CA ILE A 107 10.16 4.56 9.05
C ILE A 107 11.61 4.09 8.92
N THR A 108 11.84 2.83 9.24
CA THR A 108 13.15 2.18 9.13
C THR A 108 13.26 1.32 7.88
N TYR A 109 14.49 0.95 7.50
CA TYR A 109 14.73 -0.02 6.42
C TYR A 109 13.95 -1.32 6.64
N GLY A 110 13.99 -1.86 7.86
CA GLY A 110 13.32 -3.12 8.21
C GLY A 110 11.79 -3.02 8.05
N ALA A 111 11.20 -1.93 8.53
CA ALA A 111 9.76 -1.70 8.43
C ALA A 111 9.31 -1.57 6.97
N VAL A 112 10.01 -0.75 6.17
CA VAL A 112 9.70 -0.57 4.74
C VAL A 112 9.91 -1.87 3.96
N HIS A 113 11.00 -2.60 4.22
CA HIS A 113 11.25 -3.90 3.59
C HIS A 113 10.14 -4.90 3.93
N ALA A 114 9.78 -5.05 5.20
CA ALA A 114 8.74 -5.97 5.65
C ALA A 114 7.38 -5.66 5.01
N PHE A 115 7.05 -4.38 4.86
CA PHE A 115 5.79 -3.96 4.24
C PHE A 115 5.78 -4.20 2.72
N VAL A 116 6.79 -3.70 2.00
CA VAL A 116 6.82 -3.75 0.52
C VAL A 116 6.91 -5.19 0.00
N PHE A 117 7.66 -6.04 0.69
CA PHE A 117 7.87 -7.43 0.28
C PHE A 117 6.92 -8.43 0.94
N ASN A 118 5.94 -7.97 1.71
CA ASN A 118 4.96 -8.84 2.36
C ASN A 118 4.23 -9.74 1.34
N GLU A 119 4.07 -11.02 1.68
CA GLU A 119 3.45 -12.02 0.80
C GLU A 119 1.94 -11.84 0.64
N MET A 120 1.28 -11.17 1.61
CA MET A 120 -0.15 -10.86 1.56
C MET A 120 -0.47 -9.69 0.62
N ARG A 121 0.54 -9.09 0.00
CA ARG A 121 0.36 -7.99 -0.95
C ARG A 121 -0.11 -8.51 -2.32
N PRO A 122 -1.11 -7.90 -2.96
CA PRO A 122 -1.65 -8.36 -4.24
C PRO A 122 -0.59 -8.54 -5.33
N GLY A 123 -0.54 -9.77 -5.85
CA GLY A 123 0.39 -10.14 -6.90
C GLY A 123 1.84 -10.24 -6.44
N ALA A 124 2.11 -10.34 -5.14
CA ALA A 124 3.45 -10.53 -4.60
C ALA A 124 4.15 -11.74 -5.26
N LYS A 125 3.48 -12.89 -5.31
CA LYS A 125 4.08 -14.18 -5.72
C LYS A 125 4.71 -14.19 -7.12
N ASN A 126 4.24 -13.34 -8.05
CA ASN A 126 4.71 -13.32 -9.43
C ASN A 126 5.38 -12.01 -9.85
N LYS A 127 5.53 -11.06 -8.93
CA LYS A 127 6.19 -9.78 -9.18
C LYS A 127 7.65 -9.84 -8.74
N THR A 128 8.55 -9.40 -9.61
CA THR A 128 9.95 -9.22 -9.25
C THR A 128 10.09 -8.14 -8.17
N LYS A 129 11.23 -8.11 -7.46
CA LYS A 129 11.50 -7.04 -6.48
C LYS A 129 11.32 -5.65 -7.11
N ARG A 130 11.79 -5.48 -8.35
CA ARG A 130 11.66 -4.24 -9.11
C ARG A 130 10.20 -3.87 -9.38
N ASP A 131 9.36 -4.84 -9.74
CA ASP A 131 7.93 -4.62 -10.00
C ASP A 131 7.15 -4.23 -8.73
N ARG A 132 7.61 -4.70 -7.56
CA ARG A 132 7.02 -4.31 -6.27
C ARG A 132 7.46 -2.92 -5.82
N LEU A 133 8.72 -2.53 -6.07
CA LEU A 133 9.28 -1.23 -5.65
C LEU A 133 8.86 -0.07 -6.55
N ARG A 134 8.79 -0.29 -7.87
CA ARG A 134 8.48 0.76 -8.85
C ARG A 134 7.20 1.56 -8.54
N PRO A 135 6.05 0.95 -8.21
CA PRO A 135 4.85 1.71 -7.87
C PRO A 135 5.02 2.56 -6.60
N GLU A 136 5.79 2.08 -5.62
CA GLU A 136 6.07 2.85 -4.39
C GLU A 136 6.93 4.08 -4.68
N ILE A 137 8.00 3.91 -5.45
CA ILE A 137 8.87 5.02 -5.86
C ILE A 137 8.07 6.09 -6.61
N LEU A 138 7.13 5.69 -7.47
CA LEU A 138 6.28 6.63 -8.18
C LEU A 138 5.31 7.38 -7.27
N ARG A 139 4.80 6.74 -6.20
CA ARG A 139 3.92 7.39 -5.20
C ARG A 139 4.69 8.43 -4.38
N TYR A 140 5.93 8.10 -4.01
CA TYR A 140 6.77 8.91 -3.14
C TYR A 140 7.72 9.85 -3.88
N HIS A 141 7.74 9.83 -5.22
CA HIS A 141 8.61 10.69 -6.00
C HIS A 141 8.43 12.18 -5.62
N PRO A 142 9.51 12.92 -5.29
CA PRO A 142 9.40 14.28 -4.74
C PRO A 142 8.53 15.22 -5.58
N ASP A 143 8.66 15.19 -6.91
CA ASP A 143 7.81 16.00 -7.80
C ASP A 143 6.30 15.75 -7.56
N LYS A 144 5.89 14.48 -7.52
CA LYS A 144 4.48 14.10 -7.36
C LYS A 144 4.01 14.26 -5.94
N PHE A 145 4.85 13.92 -4.96
CA PHE A 145 4.50 14.05 -3.55
C PHE A 145 4.35 15.52 -3.16
N ASN A 146 5.30 16.38 -3.56
CA ASN A 146 5.28 17.80 -3.21
C ASN A 146 4.15 18.57 -3.90
N SER A 147 3.78 18.20 -5.13
CA SER A 147 2.68 18.85 -5.85
C SER A 147 1.29 18.32 -5.46
N ASN A 148 1.18 17.07 -5.02
CA ASN A 148 -0.12 16.44 -4.77
C ASN A 148 -0.47 16.28 -3.30
N ILE A 149 0.52 16.04 -2.44
CA ILE A 149 0.29 15.68 -1.03
C ILE A 149 0.60 16.84 -0.10
N LEU A 150 1.77 17.48 -0.24
CA LEU A 150 2.17 18.57 0.67
C LEU A 150 1.14 19.72 0.79
N PRO A 151 0.42 20.16 -0.27
CA PRO A 151 -0.60 21.21 -0.13
C PRO A 151 -1.80 20.82 0.76
N LEU A 152 -1.99 19.53 1.00
CA LEU A 152 -3.06 18.99 1.84
C LEU A 152 -2.62 18.82 3.30
N VAL A 153 -1.32 18.94 3.59
CA VAL A 153 -0.74 18.70 4.91
C VAL A 153 -0.86 19.94 5.78
N HIS A 154 -1.26 19.76 7.03
CA HIS A 154 -1.32 20.80 8.04
C HIS A 154 0.07 21.43 8.23
N PRO A 155 0.19 22.77 8.29
CA PRO A 155 1.49 23.47 8.37
C PRO A 155 2.45 22.89 9.43
N ASP A 156 1.95 22.63 10.63
CA ASP A 156 2.74 22.07 11.75
C ASP A 156 3.30 20.66 11.50
N HIS A 157 2.73 19.93 10.54
CA HIS A 157 3.16 18.59 10.17
C HIS A 157 4.00 18.56 8.88
N VAL A 158 4.13 19.67 8.15
CA VAL A 158 4.82 19.71 6.85
C VAL A 158 6.27 19.22 6.97
N GLU A 159 7.01 19.70 7.97
CA GLU A 159 8.41 19.31 8.17
C GLU A 159 8.54 17.80 8.43
N GLY A 160 7.77 17.27 9.38
CA GLY A 160 7.77 15.84 9.69
C GLY A 160 7.38 14.97 8.50
N VAL A 161 6.39 15.39 7.72
CA VAL A 161 5.95 14.70 6.50
C VAL A 161 7.03 14.73 5.42
N MET A 162 7.72 15.85 5.23
CA MET A 162 8.82 15.95 4.28
C MET A 162 9.99 15.03 4.65
N ILE A 163 10.38 15.01 5.93
CA ILE A 163 11.43 14.12 6.44
C ILE A 163 11.04 12.65 6.22
N ALA A 164 9.80 12.29 6.58
CA ALA A 164 9.28 10.95 6.38
C ALA A 164 9.26 10.54 4.90
N ALA A 165 8.77 11.41 4.01
CA ALA A 165 8.72 11.15 2.57
C ALA A 165 10.12 10.98 1.97
N ASP A 166 11.06 11.87 2.29
CA ASP A 166 12.46 11.77 1.85
C ASP A 166 13.11 10.45 2.33
N ARG A 167 12.84 10.06 3.58
CA ARG A 167 13.32 8.79 4.13
C ARG A 167 12.76 7.60 3.37
N VAL A 168 11.46 7.57 3.09
CA VAL A 168 10.84 6.51 2.26
C VAL A 168 11.49 6.43 0.89
N VAL A 169 11.66 7.56 0.19
CA VAL A 169 12.29 7.58 -1.15
C VAL A 169 13.71 7.00 -1.11
N LYS A 170 14.53 7.42 -0.14
CA LYS A 170 15.90 6.92 0.03
C LYS A 170 15.92 5.41 0.29
N LEU A 171 15.04 4.92 1.16
CA LEU A 171 14.94 3.49 1.47
C LEU A 171 14.47 2.68 0.26
N LEU A 172 13.47 3.16 -0.48
CA LEU A 172 12.97 2.48 -1.69
C LEU A 172 14.02 2.44 -2.81
N ASN A 173 14.77 3.52 -3.00
CA ASN A 173 15.88 3.57 -3.97
C ASN A 173 17.01 2.62 -3.54
N HIS A 174 17.37 2.63 -2.27
CA HIS A 174 18.36 1.71 -1.74
C HIS A 174 17.95 0.24 -1.96
N LEU A 175 16.70 -0.11 -1.67
CA LEU A 175 16.13 -1.44 -1.96
C LEU A 175 16.14 -1.80 -3.45
N MET A 176 16.09 -0.80 -4.34
CA MET A 176 16.15 -1.01 -5.79
C MET A 176 17.57 -1.24 -6.31
N GLU A 177 18.58 -0.67 -5.63
CA GLU A 177 19.99 -0.74 -6.00
C GLU A 177 20.72 -1.96 -5.42
N LEU A 178 20.16 -2.61 -4.39
CA LEU A 178 20.78 -3.79 -3.79
C LEU A 178 20.94 -4.94 -4.80
N PRO A 179 22.17 -5.45 -5.02
CA PRO A 179 22.41 -6.59 -5.89
C PRO A 179 21.76 -7.86 -5.31
N MET A 180 21.33 -8.73 -6.23
CA MET A 180 20.62 -9.98 -5.97
C MET A 180 21.42 -10.97 -5.14
#